data_AF-A0A4S8LN86-F1
#
_entry.id   AF-A0A4S8LN86-F1
#
_cell.length_a   1.000
_cell.length_b   1.000
_cell.length_c   1.000
_cell.angle_alpha   90.00
_cell.angle_beta   90.00
_cell.angle_gamma   90.00
#
_symmetry.space_group_name_H-M   'P 1'
#
loop_
_entity.id
_entity.type
_entity.pdbx_description
1 polymer ?
#
loop_
_entity_poly.entity_id
_entity_poly.type
_entity_poly.pdbx_seq_one_letter_code
_entity_poly.pdbx_strand_id
1 'polypeptide(L)'
;MSTESVPLKIHVDVRDIWDSSTSTIKQSSSSLTKVLGHQITAEAEWPALWNELKDHFPDKSGFVLTVSKYTVAWYEVLLARVEDDAHEEWTERFLEMLNAKNGGVVLKVEPCPGNTKTRPITKWNKNTGQFFLGIPKSDLISQARITTFLEKDLDNLFEDSPASTGSPDDGDAEWAHVSGNGNVNDKSAREIPQVKVEVNGVVKPNEVLEPLTRRLPALELLARPNELFKSTAPHILMVNHRGDKMTIQCSHEPSLELLANYLKKWGKTNPNDSLRRPVYKIDLVESDFSFGLIDSLTIEPHTNYPKGINPTLILSFIEGVLGYTMVETSGGYWMYRSTSLLK
;
A
#
# COMPACT_ATOMS: atom_id res chain seq x y z
N MET A 1 25.74 7.09 21.93
CA MET A 1 24.73 6.80 20.89
C MET A 1 25.32 5.72 20.01
N SER A 2 24.82 4.50 20.08
CA SER A 2 25.36 3.38 19.33
C SER A 2 24.82 3.47 17.91
N THR A 3 25.67 3.80 16.94
CA THR A 3 25.35 3.64 15.51
C THR A 3 25.21 2.15 15.24
N GLU A 4 23.98 1.63 15.25
CA GLU A 4 23.75 0.26 14.81
C GLU A 4 24.13 0.16 13.33
N SER A 5 25.13 -0.68 13.06
CA SER A 5 25.59 -0.95 11.70
C SER A 5 24.50 -1.66 10.91
N VAL A 6 24.26 -1.19 9.69
CA VAL A 6 23.34 -1.82 8.73
C VAL A 6 23.68 -3.31 8.58
N PRO A 7 22.72 -4.24 8.75
CA PRO A 7 22.95 -5.67 8.60
C PRO A 7 23.57 -6.08 7.25
N LEU A 8 24.42 -7.11 7.25
CA LEU A 8 25.09 -7.62 6.02
C LEU A 8 24.10 -7.99 4.90
N LYS A 9 22.95 -8.58 5.26
CA LYS A 9 21.90 -8.94 4.29
C LYS A 9 21.41 -7.71 3.52
N ILE A 10 21.26 -6.57 4.17
CA ILE A 10 20.85 -5.31 3.53
C ILE A 10 21.94 -4.84 2.57
N HIS A 11 23.22 -4.92 2.94
CA HIS A 11 24.30 -4.58 2.00
C HIS A 11 24.30 -5.46 0.74
N VAL A 12 24.05 -6.77 0.90
CA VAL A 12 23.92 -7.68 -0.24
C VAL A 12 22.73 -7.29 -1.11
N ASP A 13 21.57 -7.04 -0.51
CA ASP A 13 20.37 -6.67 -1.25
C ASP A 13 20.47 -5.29 -1.90
N VAL A 14 21.18 -4.32 -1.29
CA VAL A 14 21.48 -3.03 -1.93
C VAL A 14 22.32 -3.26 -3.18
N ARG A 15 23.38 -4.07 -3.11
CA ARG A 15 24.20 -4.39 -4.28
C ARG A 15 23.38 -5.08 -5.38
N ASP A 16 22.57 -6.06 -5.02
CA ASP A 16 21.90 -6.95 -5.97
C ASP A 16 20.61 -6.32 -6.55
N ILE A 17 19.87 -5.54 -5.76
CA ILE A 17 18.56 -4.98 -6.11
C ILE A 17 18.65 -3.49 -6.45
N TRP A 18 19.46 -2.69 -5.74
CA TRP A 18 19.49 -1.23 -5.91
C TRP A 18 20.60 -0.77 -6.86
N ASP A 19 21.84 -1.21 -6.62
CA ASP A 19 23.02 -0.75 -7.37
C ASP A 19 23.26 -1.55 -8.66
N SER A 20 22.65 -2.73 -8.78
CA SER A 20 22.78 -3.56 -9.98
C SER A 20 22.44 -2.76 -11.25
N SER A 21 23.27 -2.90 -12.28
CA SER A 21 23.08 -2.23 -13.56
C SER A 21 21.79 -2.69 -14.28
N THR A 22 21.31 -3.89 -13.94
CA THR A 22 20.06 -4.44 -14.46
C THR A 22 18.86 -4.17 -13.56
N SER A 23 19.04 -3.46 -12.43
CA SER A 23 17.95 -3.21 -11.47
C SER A 23 16.78 -2.45 -12.10
N THR A 24 15.57 -2.73 -11.60
CA THR A 24 14.36 -2.03 -12.05
C THR A 24 14.45 -0.53 -11.82
N ILE A 25 15.14 -0.07 -10.75
CA ILE A 25 15.35 1.37 -10.50
C ILE A 25 16.15 2.02 -11.62
N LYS A 26 17.25 1.40 -12.06
CA LYS A 26 18.05 1.94 -13.18
C LYS A 26 17.26 1.91 -14.48
N GLN A 27 16.43 0.89 -14.71
CA GLN A 27 15.56 0.84 -15.88
C GLN A 27 14.52 1.97 -15.87
N SER A 28 13.81 2.19 -14.76
CA SER A 28 12.82 3.26 -14.62
C SER A 28 13.46 4.65 -14.70
N SER A 29 14.59 4.86 -14.03
CA SER A 29 15.38 6.10 -14.12
C SER A 29 15.88 6.37 -15.54
N SER A 30 16.35 5.35 -16.27
CA SER A 30 16.77 5.47 -17.67
C SER A 30 15.60 5.82 -18.58
N SER A 31 14.43 5.21 -18.36
CA SER A 31 13.21 5.49 -19.12
C SER A 31 12.77 6.94 -18.94
N LEU A 32 12.77 7.43 -17.70
CA LEU A 32 12.50 8.83 -17.40
C LEU A 32 13.54 9.77 -18.02
N THR A 33 14.83 9.42 -17.93
CA THR A 33 15.92 10.24 -18.50
C THR A 33 15.79 10.37 -20.02
N LYS A 34 15.32 9.32 -20.72
CA LYS A 34 15.10 9.36 -22.18
C LYS A 34 14.00 10.36 -22.57
N VAL A 35 12.99 10.53 -21.73
CA VAL A 35 11.87 11.47 -21.99
C VAL A 35 12.23 12.88 -21.54
N LEU A 36 12.79 13.05 -20.34
CA LEU A 36 13.12 14.36 -19.79
C LEU A 36 14.38 14.98 -20.39
N GLY A 37 15.31 14.19 -20.91
CA GLY A 37 16.66 14.64 -21.26
C GLY A 37 17.56 14.98 -20.06
N HIS A 38 17.02 14.91 -18.83
CA HIS A 38 17.74 15.13 -17.58
C HIS A 38 17.84 13.86 -16.76
N GLN A 39 19.01 13.59 -16.20
CA GLN A 39 19.21 12.45 -15.31
C GLN A 39 18.82 12.81 -13.87
N ILE A 40 17.86 12.06 -13.32
CA ILE A 40 17.51 12.09 -11.90
C ILE A 40 18.02 10.81 -11.22
N THR A 41 19.00 10.95 -10.33
CA THR A 41 19.64 9.80 -9.64
C THR A 41 19.10 9.63 -8.23
N ALA A 42 18.62 8.44 -7.90
CA ALA A 42 18.17 8.10 -6.55
C ALA A 42 19.35 7.77 -5.62
N GLU A 43 19.37 8.41 -4.46
CA GLU A 43 20.35 8.19 -3.39
C GLU A 43 19.59 7.87 -2.10
N ALA A 44 19.83 6.68 -1.53
CA ALA A 44 19.15 6.22 -0.33
C ALA A 44 20.06 6.28 0.89
N GLU A 45 19.57 6.90 1.98
CA GLU A 45 20.27 6.96 3.26
C GLU A 45 20.01 5.66 4.06
N TRP A 46 20.62 4.55 3.61
CA TRP A 46 20.38 3.22 4.16
C TRP A 46 20.51 3.10 5.69
N PRO A 47 21.50 3.73 6.36
CA PRO A 47 21.58 3.69 7.81
C PRO A 47 20.40 4.37 8.50
N ALA A 48 19.95 5.54 8.01
CA ALA A 48 18.82 6.25 8.56
C ALA A 48 17.51 5.48 8.32
N LEU A 49 17.31 4.99 7.10
CA LEU A 49 16.17 4.15 6.72
C LEU A 49 16.08 2.90 7.60
N TRP A 50 17.19 2.18 7.78
CA TRP A 50 17.18 0.97 8.59
C TRP A 50 16.89 1.27 10.06
N ASN A 51 17.53 2.29 10.64
CA ASN A 51 17.34 2.62 12.05
C ASN A 51 15.89 2.99 12.39
N GLU A 52 15.20 3.70 11.50
CA GLU A 52 13.83 4.14 11.72
C GLU A 52 12.78 3.06 11.42
N LEU A 53 13.03 2.22 10.42
CA LEU A 53 12.04 1.30 9.87
C LEU A 53 12.23 -0.16 10.31
N LYS A 54 13.38 -0.56 10.86
CA LYS A 54 13.71 -1.97 11.20
C LYS A 54 12.63 -2.73 11.96
N ASP A 55 11.90 -2.05 12.87
CA ASP A 55 10.87 -2.69 13.70
C ASP A 55 9.67 -3.20 12.87
N HIS A 56 9.50 -2.70 11.64
CA HIS A 56 8.42 -3.10 10.72
C HIS A 56 8.87 -4.17 9.72
N PHE A 57 10.14 -4.59 9.75
CA PHE A 57 10.71 -5.59 8.86
C PHE A 57 11.23 -6.80 9.66
N PRO A 58 10.34 -7.73 10.07
CA PRO A 58 10.78 -8.95 10.75
C PRO A 58 11.69 -9.82 9.86
N ASP A 59 11.45 -9.82 8.54
CA ASP A 59 12.40 -10.32 7.53
C ASP A 59 13.17 -9.15 6.88
N LYS A 60 14.48 -9.17 7.06
CA LYS A 60 15.41 -8.16 6.49
C LYS A 60 15.41 -8.18 4.96
N SER A 61 15.06 -9.31 4.35
CA SER A 61 15.07 -9.51 2.89
C SER A 61 14.00 -8.66 2.18
N GLY A 62 12.93 -8.29 2.88
CA GLY A 62 11.86 -7.45 2.33
C GLY A 62 12.15 -5.95 2.40
N PHE A 63 13.17 -5.53 3.16
CA PHE A 63 13.43 -4.12 3.45
C PHE A 63 13.88 -3.34 2.21
N VAL A 64 14.99 -3.75 1.59
CA VAL A 64 15.53 -3.08 0.40
C VAL A 64 14.52 -3.14 -0.74
N LEU A 65 13.86 -4.30 -0.92
CA LEU A 65 12.80 -4.48 -1.90
C LEU A 65 11.67 -3.45 -1.72
N THR A 66 11.27 -3.18 -0.48
CA THR A 66 10.21 -2.22 -0.18
C THR A 66 10.65 -0.79 -0.50
N VAL A 67 11.85 -0.39 -0.11
CA VAL A 67 12.39 0.94 -0.47
C VAL A 67 12.46 1.09 -2.00
N SER A 68 12.96 0.06 -2.69
CA SER A 68 13.02 0.02 -4.16
C SER A 68 11.65 0.17 -4.81
N LYS A 69 10.59 -0.44 -4.27
CA LYS A 69 9.21 -0.26 -4.78
C LYS A 69 8.77 1.19 -4.75
N TYR A 70 8.98 1.89 -3.63
CA TYR A 70 8.60 3.30 -3.52
C TYR A 70 9.37 4.16 -4.52
N THR A 71 10.67 3.92 -4.67
CA THR A 71 11.51 4.65 -5.61
C THR A 71 11.13 4.39 -7.06
N VAL A 72 10.84 3.14 -7.44
CA VAL A 72 10.37 2.79 -8.79
C VAL A 72 9.01 3.42 -9.06
N ALA A 73 8.07 3.34 -8.11
CA ALA A 73 6.76 3.98 -8.23
C ALA A 73 6.90 5.49 -8.45
N TRP A 74 7.85 6.15 -7.77
CA TRP A 74 8.13 7.56 -7.96
C TRP A 74 8.59 7.89 -9.39
N TYR A 75 9.52 7.11 -9.94
CA TYR A 75 9.97 7.30 -11.33
C TYR A 75 8.84 7.05 -12.33
N GLU A 76 8.02 6.02 -12.12
CA GLU A 76 6.91 5.67 -13.00
C GLU A 76 5.80 6.70 -12.98
N VAL A 77 5.43 7.21 -11.79
CA VAL A 77 4.43 8.29 -11.65
C VAL A 77 4.92 9.56 -12.32
N LEU A 78 6.18 9.93 -12.10
CA LEU A 78 6.74 11.13 -12.73
C LEU A 78 6.82 10.98 -14.25
N LEU A 79 7.22 9.80 -14.75
CA LEU A 79 7.24 9.51 -16.18
C LEU A 79 5.84 9.60 -16.79
N ALA A 80 4.86 8.94 -16.19
CA ALA A 80 3.48 8.95 -16.67
C ALA A 80 2.91 10.38 -16.71
N ARG A 81 3.23 11.21 -15.73
CA ARG A 81 2.80 12.62 -15.70
C ARG A 81 3.45 13.46 -16.79
N VAL A 82 4.74 13.25 -17.06
CA VAL A 82 5.48 13.99 -18.08
C VAL A 82 5.05 13.58 -19.50
N GLU A 83 4.67 12.32 -19.70
CA GLU A 83 4.16 11.79 -20.97
C GLU A 83 2.68 12.13 -21.23
N ASP A 84 1.96 12.71 -20.25
CA ASP A 84 0.55 13.04 -20.36
C ASP A 84 0.35 14.49 -20.84
N ASP A 85 -0.20 14.64 -22.04
CA ASP A 85 -0.50 15.93 -22.67
C ASP A 85 -1.44 16.80 -21.81
N ALA A 86 -2.26 16.19 -20.95
CA ALA A 86 -3.10 16.95 -20.01
C ALA A 86 -2.28 17.75 -18.98
N HIS A 87 -1.00 17.40 -18.79
CA HIS A 87 -0.08 18.04 -17.86
C HIS A 87 1.00 18.88 -18.57
N GLU A 88 0.81 19.26 -19.84
CA GLU A 88 1.79 20.00 -20.65
C GLU A 88 2.35 21.24 -19.92
N GLU A 89 1.48 22.13 -19.42
CA GLU A 89 1.90 23.35 -18.67
C GLU A 89 2.72 23.00 -17.41
N TRP A 90 2.34 21.94 -16.70
CA TRP A 90 3.07 21.47 -15.52
C TRP A 90 4.46 20.94 -15.91
N THR A 91 4.52 20.21 -17.03
CA THR A 91 5.76 19.61 -17.57
C THR A 91 6.73 20.67 -18.05
N GLU A 92 6.26 21.72 -18.73
CA GLU A 92 7.10 22.85 -19.12
C GLU A 92 7.75 23.52 -17.90
N ARG A 93 6.93 23.85 -16.88
CA ARG A 93 7.43 24.45 -15.62
C ARG A 93 8.40 23.53 -14.90
N PHE A 94 8.17 22.23 -14.96
CA PHE A 94 9.08 21.23 -14.40
C PHE A 94 10.43 21.23 -15.12
N LEU A 95 10.44 21.25 -16.46
CA LEU A 95 11.66 21.30 -17.26
C LEU A 95 12.43 22.61 -17.06
N GLU A 96 11.75 23.74 -16.95
CA GLU A 96 12.38 25.03 -16.59
C GLU A 96 13.12 24.94 -15.24
N MET A 97 12.47 24.34 -14.24
CA MET A 97 13.06 24.12 -12.93
C MET A 97 14.31 23.22 -13.00
N LEU A 98 14.28 22.16 -13.82
CA LEU A 98 15.43 21.28 -14.02
C LEU A 98 16.57 21.98 -14.78
N ASN A 99 16.25 22.76 -15.82
CA ASN A 99 17.23 23.53 -16.60
C ASN A 99 17.93 24.61 -15.79
N ALA A 100 17.27 25.18 -14.78
CA ALA A 100 17.89 26.14 -13.87
C ALA A 100 19.02 25.52 -13.02
N LYS A 101 19.14 24.19 -12.98
CA LYS A 101 20.21 23.47 -12.27
C LYS A 101 21.27 22.99 -13.27
N ASN A 102 22.46 23.60 -13.20
CA ASN A 102 23.64 23.20 -13.98
C ASN A 102 24.32 21.91 -13.46
N GLY A 103 23.55 20.93 -13.00
CA GLY A 103 24.05 19.66 -12.47
C GLY A 103 22.97 18.60 -12.42
N GLY A 104 23.36 17.32 -12.37
CA GLY A 104 22.42 16.21 -12.24
C GLY A 104 21.52 16.38 -11.01
N VAL A 105 20.24 16.04 -11.16
CA VAL A 105 19.26 16.19 -10.08
C VAL A 105 19.25 14.91 -9.25
N VAL A 106 19.20 15.06 -7.93
CA VAL A 106 19.22 13.94 -6.99
C VAL A 106 17.84 13.77 -6.37
N LEU A 107 17.39 12.51 -6.27
CA LEU A 107 16.26 12.06 -5.47
C LEU A 107 16.80 11.44 -4.18
N LYS A 108 16.68 12.17 -3.07
CA LYS A 108 17.03 11.66 -1.74
C LYS A 108 15.91 10.79 -1.20
N VAL A 109 16.24 9.55 -0.85
CA VAL A 109 15.32 8.58 -0.27
C VAL A 109 15.66 8.40 1.21
N GLU A 110 14.74 8.86 2.06
CA GLU A 110 14.94 9.00 3.50
C GLU A 110 13.65 8.60 4.25
N PRO A 111 13.70 8.34 5.56
CA PRO A 111 12.48 8.14 6.36
C PRO A 111 11.56 9.37 6.27
N CYS A 112 10.25 9.14 6.31
CA CYS A 112 9.30 10.26 6.42
C CYS A 112 9.59 11.11 7.68
N PRO A 113 9.55 12.46 7.56
CA PRO A 113 9.81 13.33 8.71
C PRO A 113 8.64 13.25 9.70
N GLY A 114 8.96 12.88 10.94
CA GLY A 114 8.00 12.72 12.04
C GLY A 114 7.41 11.32 12.13
N ASN A 115 7.20 10.84 13.36
CA ASN A 115 6.76 9.47 13.66
C ASN A 115 5.30 9.16 13.29
N THR A 116 4.54 10.11 12.75
CA THR A 116 3.08 9.98 12.53
C THR A 116 2.69 9.78 11.07
N LYS A 117 3.65 9.79 10.13
CA LYS A 117 3.33 9.75 8.70
C LYS A 117 3.19 8.32 8.18
N THR A 118 1.96 7.94 7.84
CA THR A 118 1.57 6.61 7.38
C THR A 118 1.51 6.47 5.85
N ARG A 119 2.03 7.45 5.09
CA ARG A 119 2.04 7.44 3.62
C ARG A 119 3.37 7.94 3.07
N PRO A 120 3.79 7.50 1.86
CA PRO A 120 4.94 8.09 1.20
C PRO A 120 4.68 9.56 0.88
N ILE A 121 5.77 10.32 0.84
CA ILE A 121 5.73 11.75 0.53
C ILE A 121 6.81 12.09 -0.48
N THR A 122 6.48 12.85 -1.52
CA THR A 122 7.47 13.48 -2.39
C THR A 122 7.43 15.00 -2.28
N LYS A 123 8.59 15.65 -2.26
CA LYS A 123 8.70 17.12 -2.28
C LYS A 123 9.93 17.58 -3.04
N TRP A 124 9.86 18.78 -3.60
CA TRP A 124 11.03 19.50 -4.09
C TRP A 124 11.61 20.38 -2.99
N ASN A 125 12.90 20.22 -2.69
CA ASN A 125 13.60 21.12 -1.78
C ASN A 125 14.23 22.24 -2.60
N LYS A 126 13.66 23.46 -2.52
CA LYS A 126 14.16 24.63 -3.27
C LYS A 126 15.59 25.04 -2.87
N ASN A 127 15.99 24.79 -1.62
CA ASN A 127 17.30 25.18 -1.10
C ASN A 127 18.43 24.28 -1.63
N THR A 128 18.21 22.97 -1.62
CA THR A 128 19.21 22.01 -2.13
C THR A 128 19.04 21.75 -3.63
N GLY A 129 17.84 21.99 -4.17
CA GLY A 129 17.43 21.61 -5.52
C GLY A 129 17.47 20.11 -5.73
N GLN A 130 16.95 19.38 -4.76
CA GLN A 130 16.88 17.93 -4.76
C GLN A 130 15.43 17.52 -4.48
N PHE A 131 15.02 16.39 -5.04
CA PHE A 131 13.79 15.74 -4.62
C PHE A 131 14.01 15.01 -3.30
N PHE A 132 12.97 14.97 -2.49
CA PHE A 132 12.89 14.15 -1.29
C PHE A 132 11.77 13.13 -1.50
N LEU A 133 12.06 11.85 -1.27
CA LEU A 133 11.08 10.77 -1.17
C LEU A 133 11.14 10.19 0.24
N GLY A 134 10.08 10.44 1.00
CA GLY A 134 9.88 9.93 2.35
C GLY A 134 9.29 8.52 2.34
N ILE A 135 9.99 7.58 2.97
CA ILE A 135 9.50 6.22 3.19
C ILE A 135 8.72 6.17 4.52
N PRO A 136 7.43 5.78 4.51
CA PRO A 136 6.61 5.80 5.72
C PRO A 136 6.98 4.66 6.68
N LYS A 137 6.78 4.93 7.97
CA LYS A 137 6.78 3.91 9.03
C LYS A 137 5.37 3.33 9.14
N SER A 138 5.02 2.44 8.21
CA SER A 138 3.69 1.82 8.16
C SER A 138 3.78 0.38 7.66
N ASP A 139 2.67 -0.36 7.83
CA ASP A 139 2.45 -1.61 7.11
C ASP A 139 2.58 -1.42 5.59
N LEU A 140 2.85 -2.51 4.87
CA LEU A 140 2.99 -2.52 3.43
C LEU A 140 1.79 -1.86 2.74
N ILE A 141 2.06 -0.81 1.97
CA ILE A 141 1.05 -0.07 1.20
C ILE A 141 0.95 -0.68 -0.19
N SER A 142 -0.27 -0.92 -0.68
CA SER A 142 -0.48 -1.42 -2.05
C SER A 142 0.04 -0.44 -3.10
N GLN A 143 0.58 -0.96 -4.20
CA GLN A 143 1.18 -0.15 -5.28
C GLN A 143 0.23 0.96 -5.77
N ALA A 144 -1.04 0.64 -5.99
CA ALA A 144 -2.04 1.60 -6.44
C ALA A 144 -2.19 2.79 -5.48
N ARG A 145 -2.12 2.56 -4.16
CA ARG A 145 -2.18 3.64 -3.17
C ARG A 145 -0.90 4.46 -3.16
N ILE A 146 0.27 3.83 -3.32
CA ILE A 146 1.55 4.53 -3.45
C ILE A 146 1.49 5.52 -4.60
N THR A 147 1.07 5.05 -5.79
CA THR A 147 0.88 5.87 -6.99
C THR A 147 -0.01 7.08 -6.71
N THR A 148 -1.21 6.86 -6.17
CA THR A 148 -2.15 7.96 -5.86
C THR A 148 -1.60 8.98 -4.87
N PHE A 149 -0.85 8.54 -3.85
CA PHE A 149 -0.23 9.47 -2.90
C PHE A 149 0.85 10.33 -3.55
N LEU A 150 1.67 9.75 -4.42
CA LEU A 150 2.73 10.46 -5.12
C LEU A 150 2.18 11.41 -6.18
N GLU A 151 1.15 11.01 -6.93
CA GLU A 151 0.44 11.88 -7.88
C GLU A 151 -0.04 13.16 -7.19
N LYS A 152 -0.74 13.00 -6.05
CA LYS A 152 -1.23 14.13 -5.26
C LYS A 152 -0.12 15.05 -4.77
N ASP A 153 1.03 14.50 -4.38
CA ASP A 153 2.15 15.33 -3.92
C ASP A 153 2.84 16.06 -5.10
N LEU A 154 2.85 15.47 -6.30
CA LEU A 154 3.35 16.11 -7.51
C LEU A 154 2.44 17.23 -8.02
N ASP A 155 1.13 17.13 -7.81
CA ASP A 155 0.20 18.24 -8.07
C ASP A 155 0.61 19.49 -7.28
N ASN A 156 1.03 19.29 -6.03
CA ASN A 156 1.43 20.37 -5.13
C ASN A 156 2.93 20.67 -5.17
N LEU A 157 3.67 20.16 -6.17
CA LEU A 157 5.14 20.24 -6.20
C LEU A 157 5.67 21.68 -6.19
N PHE A 158 4.98 22.57 -6.88
CA PHE A 158 5.38 23.97 -7.06
C PHE A 158 4.74 24.92 -6.05
N GLU A 159 3.81 24.44 -5.24
CA GLU A 159 3.18 25.25 -4.22
C GLU A 159 4.19 25.51 -3.11
N ASP A 160 4.48 26.79 -2.86
CA ASP A 160 5.12 27.18 -1.61
C ASP A 160 4.11 26.89 -0.51
N SER A 161 4.31 25.80 0.23
CA SER A 161 3.44 25.45 1.36
C SER A 161 3.23 26.71 2.21
N PRO A 162 2.04 27.34 2.19
CA PRO A 162 1.70 28.26 3.24
C PRO A 162 1.56 27.41 4.50
N ALA A 163 1.80 28.01 5.65
CA ALA A 163 1.36 27.43 6.91
C ALA A 163 -0.07 26.89 6.76
N SER A 164 -0.25 25.66 7.21
CA SER A 164 -1.46 24.87 7.33
C SER A 164 -2.76 25.69 7.38
N THR A 165 -3.58 25.62 6.35
CA THR A 165 -5.01 25.99 6.45
C THR A 165 -5.79 24.75 6.90
N GLY A 166 -5.86 24.57 8.22
CA GLY A 166 -7.00 24.07 9.00
C GLY A 166 -7.68 22.76 8.62
N SER A 167 -7.36 21.70 9.37
CA SER A 167 -8.38 20.95 10.11
C SER A 167 -7.89 20.81 11.56
N PRO A 168 -8.76 20.90 12.58
CA PRO A 168 -8.34 21.19 13.95
C PRO A 168 -7.99 19.90 14.70
N ASP A 169 -6.77 19.82 15.23
CA ASP A 169 -6.53 19.26 16.57
C ASP A 169 -5.15 19.69 17.10
N ASP A 170 -5.09 19.81 18.42
CA ASP A 170 -4.19 20.58 19.28
C ASP A 170 -2.67 20.52 19.06
N GLY A 171 -2.04 21.67 19.39
CA GLY A 171 -0.97 21.64 20.40
C GLY A 171 0.45 21.92 19.95
N ASP A 172 0.75 23.21 19.78
CA ASP A 172 2.02 23.90 20.07
C ASP A 172 3.36 23.44 19.47
N ALA A 173 3.92 24.40 18.74
CA ALA A 173 5.24 24.42 18.15
C ALA A 173 6.34 24.74 19.18
N GLU A 174 7.54 24.19 18.99
CA GLU A 174 8.76 24.90 19.38
C GLU A 174 10.00 24.31 18.70
N TRP A 175 10.56 25.01 17.71
CA TRP A 175 12.01 25.05 17.52
C TRP A 175 12.43 26.46 17.07
N ALA A 176 12.73 27.25 18.12
CA ALA A 176 13.83 28.20 18.27
C ALA A 176 14.16 29.16 17.12
N HIS A 177 13.89 30.45 17.36
CA HIS A 177 14.87 31.49 17.04
C HIS A 177 14.83 32.64 18.06
N VAL A 178 16.01 33.02 18.52
CA VAL A 178 16.29 34.00 19.58
C VAL A 178 16.34 35.43 19.01
N SER A 179 15.65 36.32 19.74
CA SER A 179 15.79 37.78 19.89
C SER A 179 15.55 38.76 18.73
N GLY A 180 14.67 39.74 19.01
CA GLY A 180 14.63 41.05 18.37
C GLY A 180 13.38 41.86 18.72
N ASN A 181 13.46 42.70 19.76
CA ASN A 181 12.42 43.59 20.32
C ASN A 181 11.54 44.37 19.33
N GLY A 182 10.26 44.58 19.70
CA GLY A 182 9.47 45.73 19.25
C GLY A 182 7.96 45.63 19.50
N ASN A 183 7.50 46.18 20.63
CA ASN A 183 6.21 46.88 20.91
C ASN A 183 5.25 47.10 19.70
N VAL A 184 3.91 47.12 19.78
CA VAL A 184 2.89 47.37 20.82
C VAL A 184 1.52 47.25 20.13
N ASN A 185 0.47 46.83 20.86
CA ASN A 185 -1.00 47.03 20.63
C ASN A 185 -1.57 46.84 19.20
N ASP A 186 -2.72 46.20 18.99
CA ASP A 186 -3.99 46.67 19.53
C ASP A 186 -5.12 45.65 19.26
N LYS A 187 -6.09 45.65 20.16
CA LYS A 187 -7.32 44.86 20.10
C LYS A 187 -8.35 45.61 19.28
N SER A 188 -9.02 44.95 18.33
CA SER A 188 -10.40 45.32 18.01
C SER A 188 -11.14 44.16 17.33
N ALA A 189 -12.08 43.60 18.08
CA ALA A 189 -13.18 42.81 17.54
C ALA A 189 -14.11 43.69 16.68
N ARG A 190 -14.63 43.12 15.58
CA ARG A 190 -15.98 43.36 15.02
C ARG A 190 -16.14 42.47 13.79
N GLU A 191 -17.00 41.46 13.89
CA GLU A 191 -18.38 41.45 13.37
C GLU A 191 -18.47 41.10 11.87
N ILE A 192 -19.17 40.00 11.65
CA ILE A 192 -19.46 39.31 10.39
C ILE A 192 -20.36 40.19 9.50
N PRO A 193 -20.22 40.10 8.16
CA PRO A 193 -21.41 39.87 7.35
C PRO A 193 -21.26 38.69 6.39
N GLN A 194 -22.22 37.77 6.47
CA GLN A 194 -22.45 36.70 5.51
C GLN A 194 -22.82 37.30 4.15
N VAL A 195 -22.08 36.94 3.10
CA VAL A 195 -22.45 37.23 1.71
C VAL A 195 -22.85 35.91 1.05
N LYS A 196 -24.13 35.84 0.70
CA LYS A 196 -24.72 34.86 -0.22
C LYS A 196 -24.02 34.95 -1.58
N VAL A 197 -23.59 33.82 -2.13
CA VAL A 197 -23.20 33.73 -3.54
C VAL A 197 -24.26 32.91 -4.26
N GLU A 198 -24.89 33.56 -5.22
CA GLU A 198 -25.90 33.03 -6.14
C GLU A 198 -25.29 32.00 -7.08
N VAL A 199 -26.05 30.94 -7.29
CA VAL A 199 -25.83 29.88 -8.27
C VAL A 199 -26.27 30.40 -9.64
N ASN A 200 -25.37 30.44 -10.62
CA ASN A 200 -25.75 30.40 -12.04
C ASN A 200 -24.63 29.76 -12.88
N GLY A 201 -25.07 28.82 -13.73
CA GLY A 201 -24.26 27.77 -14.36
C GLY A 201 -23.26 28.22 -15.42
N VAL A 202 -22.32 27.33 -15.75
CA VAL A 202 -22.32 26.54 -17.00
C VAL A 202 -21.62 25.22 -16.73
N VAL A 203 -22.36 24.11 -16.79
CA VAL A 203 -21.82 22.75 -16.78
C VAL A 203 -21.33 22.43 -18.19
N LYS A 204 -20.02 22.24 -18.38
CA LYS A 204 -19.48 21.60 -19.58
C LYS A 204 -19.59 20.08 -19.40
N PRO A 205 -20.16 19.32 -20.36
CA PRO A 205 -20.30 17.88 -20.26
C PRO A 205 -19.05 17.14 -20.77
N ASN A 206 -18.73 16.04 -20.07
CA ASN A 206 -17.88 14.92 -20.47
C ASN A 206 -16.41 15.20 -20.83
N GLU A 207 -15.56 15.20 -19.81
CA GLU A 207 -14.22 14.62 -19.94
C GLU A 207 -14.35 13.11 -19.77
N VAL A 208 -14.28 12.39 -20.90
CA VAL A 208 -13.96 10.97 -20.88
C VAL A 208 -12.48 10.89 -20.53
N LEU A 209 -12.18 10.67 -19.24
CA LEU A 209 -10.85 10.29 -18.78
C LEU A 209 -10.44 9.03 -19.54
N GLU A 210 -9.51 9.16 -20.48
CA GLU A 210 -8.85 7.99 -21.05
C GLU A 210 -8.19 7.20 -19.90
N PRO A 211 -8.26 5.86 -19.90
CA PRO A 211 -7.71 5.09 -18.81
C PRO A 211 -6.18 5.20 -18.86
N LEU A 212 -5.61 5.94 -17.89
CA LEU A 212 -4.20 5.85 -17.50
C LEU A 212 -3.79 4.38 -17.57
N THR A 213 -2.95 4.05 -18.56
CA THR A 213 -2.45 2.69 -18.76
C THR A 213 -1.51 2.38 -17.59
N ARG A 214 -2.07 1.89 -16.49
CA ARG A 214 -1.32 1.49 -15.32
C ARG A 214 -0.33 0.40 -15.72
N ARG A 215 0.96 0.76 -15.73
CA ARG A 215 2.05 -0.19 -15.97
C ARG A 215 2.03 -1.26 -14.86
N LEU A 216 2.18 -2.52 -15.26
CA LEU A 216 2.28 -3.62 -14.32
C LEU A 216 3.62 -3.54 -13.57
N PRO A 217 3.66 -3.85 -12.27
CA PRO A 217 4.91 -3.86 -11.52
C PRO A 217 5.87 -4.92 -12.06
N ALA A 218 7.16 -4.63 -12.02
CA ALA A 218 8.19 -5.60 -12.38
C ALA A 218 8.16 -6.81 -11.42
N LEU A 219 8.39 -8.02 -11.97
CA LEU A 219 8.35 -9.26 -11.22
C LEU A 219 9.33 -9.27 -10.03
N GLU A 220 10.53 -8.74 -10.22
CA GLU A 220 11.58 -8.67 -9.19
C GLU A 220 11.18 -7.80 -8.00
N LEU A 221 10.24 -6.88 -8.20
CA LEU A 221 9.72 -6.03 -7.16
C LEU A 221 8.57 -6.69 -6.40
N LEU A 222 7.98 -7.79 -6.87
CA LEU A 222 6.84 -8.39 -6.18
C LEU A 222 7.28 -9.05 -4.88
N ALA A 223 6.49 -8.85 -3.82
CA ALA A 223 6.67 -9.61 -2.59
C ALA A 223 6.35 -11.08 -2.83
N ARG A 224 6.86 -11.97 -1.97
CA ARG A 224 6.50 -13.40 -2.00
C ARG A 224 4.99 -13.56 -1.81
N PRO A 225 4.36 -14.61 -2.35
CA PRO A 225 2.90 -14.81 -2.22
C PRO A 225 2.37 -14.64 -0.79
N ASN A 226 3.09 -15.15 0.20
CA ASN A 226 2.71 -15.13 1.62
C ASN A 226 2.67 -13.72 2.23
N GLU A 227 3.36 -12.76 1.62
CA GLU A 227 3.40 -11.36 2.03
C GLU A 227 2.52 -10.49 1.13
N LEU A 228 2.47 -10.84 -0.16
CA LEU A 228 1.70 -10.12 -1.17
C LEU A 228 0.23 -10.04 -0.79
N PHE A 229 -0.39 -11.16 -0.40
CA PHE A 229 -1.82 -11.19 -0.09
C PHE A 229 -2.18 -10.64 1.30
N LYS A 230 -1.22 -10.39 2.19
CA LYS A 230 -1.47 -9.72 3.48
C LYS A 230 -1.80 -8.25 3.33
N SER A 231 -1.23 -7.59 2.32
CA SER A 231 -1.34 -6.14 2.11
C SER A 231 -2.14 -5.76 0.86
N THR A 232 -2.58 -6.76 0.10
CA THR A 232 -3.31 -6.55 -1.15
C THR A 232 -4.79 -6.86 -0.96
N ALA A 233 -5.57 -5.81 -0.72
CA ALA A 233 -7.03 -5.84 -0.89
C ALA A 233 -7.37 -5.70 -2.38
N PRO A 234 -8.47 -6.32 -2.86
CA PRO A 234 -9.45 -7.07 -2.10
C PRO A 234 -9.03 -8.52 -1.80
N HIS A 235 -9.48 -9.06 -0.67
CA HIS A 235 -9.38 -10.49 -0.40
C HIS A 235 -10.51 -11.24 -1.10
N ILE A 236 -10.19 -12.38 -1.70
CA ILE A 236 -11.14 -13.23 -2.42
C ILE A 236 -11.32 -14.53 -1.65
N LEU A 237 -12.56 -14.98 -1.53
CA LEU A 237 -12.91 -16.25 -0.92
C LEU A 237 -13.89 -16.99 -1.83
N MET A 238 -13.61 -18.25 -2.13
CA MET A 238 -14.41 -19.11 -2.99
C MET A 238 -14.83 -20.35 -2.20
N VAL A 239 -16.12 -20.65 -2.19
CA VAL A 239 -16.68 -21.87 -1.60
C VAL A 239 -17.17 -22.76 -2.72
N ASN A 240 -16.68 -23.99 -2.76
CA ASN A 240 -17.06 -25.03 -3.71
C ASN A 240 -17.65 -26.22 -2.94
N HIS A 241 -18.89 -26.59 -3.26
CA HIS A 241 -19.55 -27.77 -2.75
C HIS A 241 -19.79 -28.74 -3.91
N ARG A 242 -19.04 -29.84 -3.94
CA ARG A 242 -19.17 -30.89 -4.96
C ARG A 242 -19.24 -32.25 -4.28
N GLY A 243 -20.37 -32.93 -4.45
CA GLY A 243 -20.61 -34.23 -3.85
C GLY A 243 -20.76 -34.13 -2.33
N ASP A 244 -19.95 -34.89 -1.59
CA ASP A 244 -19.89 -34.93 -0.13
C ASP A 244 -18.77 -34.06 0.46
N LYS A 245 -17.95 -33.45 -0.40
CA LYS A 245 -16.82 -32.60 -0.01
C LYS A 245 -17.12 -31.13 -0.26
N MET A 246 -16.71 -30.30 0.69
CA MET A 246 -16.70 -28.85 0.55
C MET A 246 -15.27 -28.32 0.64
N THR A 247 -14.91 -27.45 -0.30
CA THR A 247 -13.60 -26.80 -0.35
C THR A 247 -13.80 -25.30 -0.31
N ILE A 248 -13.11 -24.62 0.59
CA ILE A 248 -13.08 -23.17 0.69
C ILE A 248 -11.66 -22.71 0.35
N GLN A 249 -11.50 -21.87 -0.66
CA GLN A 249 -10.22 -21.30 -1.06
C GLN A 249 -10.23 -19.81 -0.72
N CYS A 250 -9.16 -19.27 -0.16
CA CYS A 250 -9.11 -17.88 0.24
C CYS A 250 -7.70 -17.29 0.12
N SER A 251 -7.61 -16.04 -0.32
CA SER A 251 -6.35 -15.28 -0.32
C SER A 251 -5.96 -14.72 1.06
N HIS A 252 -6.75 -14.99 2.09
CA HIS A 252 -6.50 -14.52 3.46
C HIS A 252 -6.50 -15.70 4.44
N GLU A 253 -5.30 -16.18 4.78
CA GLU A 253 -5.08 -17.33 5.66
C GLU A 253 -5.78 -17.24 7.03
N PRO A 254 -5.71 -16.10 7.78
CA PRO A 254 -6.39 -15.99 9.08
C PRO A 254 -7.91 -16.20 9.02
N SER A 255 -8.55 -15.86 7.88
CA SER A 255 -9.98 -16.12 7.66
C SER A 255 -10.27 -17.63 7.65
N LEU A 256 -9.41 -18.43 7.01
CA LEU A 256 -9.53 -19.88 6.94
C LEU A 256 -9.25 -20.53 8.29
N GLU A 257 -8.21 -20.07 9.00
CA GLU A 257 -7.88 -20.57 10.33
C GLU A 257 -9.02 -20.32 11.33
N LEU A 258 -9.59 -19.12 11.33
CA LEU A 258 -10.71 -18.77 12.20
C LEU A 258 -11.94 -19.64 11.90
N LEU A 259 -12.28 -19.83 10.63
CA LEU A 259 -13.37 -20.70 10.22
C LEU A 259 -13.12 -22.16 10.63
N ALA A 260 -11.92 -22.68 10.39
CA ALA A 260 -11.54 -24.05 10.76
C ALA A 260 -11.63 -24.26 12.27
N ASN A 261 -11.11 -23.31 13.07
CA ASN A 261 -11.16 -23.35 14.52
C ASN A 261 -12.60 -23.26 15.05
N TYR A 262 -13.43 -22.42 14.45
CA TYR A 262 -14.85 -22.33 14.78
C TYR A 262 -15.58 -23.66 14.54
N LEU A 263 -15.39 -24.25 13.36
CA LEU A 263 -16.02 -25.52 13.00
C LEU A 263 -15.52 -26.69 13.87
N LYS A 264 -14.22 -26.72 14.22
CA LYS A 264 -13.66 -27.73 15.14
C LYS A 264 -14.19 -27.57 16.56
N LYS A 265 -14.36 -26.34 17.04
CA LYS A 265 -14.86 -26.03 18.39
C LYS A 265 -16.33 -26.40 18.57
N TRP A 266 -17.16 -26.15 17.56
CA TRP A 266 -18.62 -26.35 17.63
C TRP A 266 -19.13 -27.57 16.85
N GLY A 267 -18.22 -28.33 16.24
CA GLY A 267 -18.51 -29.53 15.48
C GLY A 267 -19.09 -30.63 16.38
N LYS A 268 -20.13 -31.31 15.88
CA LYS A 268 -20.70 -32.47 16.58
C LYS A 268 -19.80 -33.69 16.43
N THR A 269 -19.70 -34.47 17.51
CA THR A 269 -19.16 -35.83 17.47
C THR A 269 -20.24 -36.80 17.00
N ASN A 270 -19.86 -37.84 16.25
CA ASN A 270 -20.78 -38.87 15.83
C ASN A 270 -21.18 -39.75 17.04
N PRO A 271 -22.46 -39.76 17.47
CA PRO A 271 -22.89 -40.57 18.62
C PRO A 271 -22.84 -42.07 18.32
N ASN A 272 -22.86 -42.46 17.04
CA ASN A 272 -22.82 -43.85 16.60
C ASN A 272 -21.38 -44.38 16.45
N ASP A 273 -20.37 -43.52 16.65
CA ASP A 273 -18.98 -43.93 16.66
C ASP A 273 -18.53 -44.15 18.11
N SER A 274 -18.09 -45.39 18.41
CA SER A 274 -17.50 -45.75 19.70
C SER A 274 -16.30 -44.88 20.11
N LEU A 275 -15.58 -44.34 19.12
CA LEU A 275 -14.44 -43.45 19.33
C LEU A 275 -14.85 -41.97 19.44
N ARG A 276 -16.16 -41.66 19.37
CA ARG A 276 -16.74 -40.31 19.42
C ARG A 276 -16.03 -39.31 18.50
N ARG A 277 -15.60 -39.75 17.31
CA ARG A 277 -14.89 -38.86 16.38
C ARG A 277 -15.83 -37.77 15.87
N PRO A 278 -15.30 -36.60 15.45
CA PRO A 278 -16.08 -35.57 14.78
C PRO A 278 -16.82 -36.12 13.56
N VAL A 279 -18.02 -35.60 13.29
CA VAL A 279 -18.80 -35.96 12.08
C VAL A 279 -18.04 -35.57 10.81
N TYR A 280 -17.41 -34.40 10.82
CA TYR A 280 -16.64 -33.86 9.71
C TYR A 280 -15.16 -33.74 10.07
N LYS A 281 -14.31 -34.11 9.13
CA LYS A 281 -12.88 -33.82 9.11
C LYS A 281 -12.67 -32.46 8.46
N ILE A 282 -11.86 -31.63 9.12
CA ILE A 282 -11.65 -30.21 8.78
C ILE A 282 -10.15 -29.98 8.70
N ASP A 283 -9.64 -29.86 7.48
CA ASP A 283 -8.21 -29.75 7.23
C ASP A 283 -7.87 -28.47 6.48
N LEU A 284 -6.91 -27.74 7.04
CA LEU A 284 -6.23 -26.65 6.36
C LEU A 284 -5.19 -27.25 5.42
N VAL A 285 -5.18 -26.78 4.18
CA VAL A 285 -4.35 -27.30 3.09
C VAL A 285 -3.39 -26.19 2.68
N GLU A 286 -2.11 -26.55 2.66
CA GLU A 286 -1.04 -25.68 2.19
C GLU A 286 -1.14 -25.49 0.67
N SER A 287 -0.79 -24.30 0.20
CA SER A 287 -0.82 -23.90 -1.19
C SER A 287 0.22 -24.67 -2.01
N ASP A 288 -0.18 -25.18 -3.16
CA ASP A 288 0.76 -25.79 -4.11
C ASP A 288 1.73 -24.77 -4.74
N PHE A 289 1.42 -23.47 -4.64
CA PHE A 289 2.23 -22.39 -5.22
C PHE A 289 3.31 -21.85 -4.29
N SER A 290 3.16 -22.03 -2.97
CA SER A 290 4.03 -21.41 -2.00
C SER A 290 4.14 -22.21 -0.71
N PHE A 291 5.37 -22.45 -0.28
CA PHE A 291 5.63 -23.11 1.00
C PHE A 291 5.21 -22.22 2.19
N GLY A 292 4.55 -22.84 3.16
CA GLY A 292 4.10 -22.21 4.40
C GLY A 292 2.95 -21.23 4.23
N LEU A 293 2.16 -21.33 3.15
CA LEU A 293 0.94 -20.56 2.94
C LEU A 293 -0.26 -21.48 2.95
N ILE A 294 -1.24 -21.21 3.79
CA ILE A 294 -2.53 -21.93 3.74
C ILE A 294 -3.52 -21.11 2.92
N ASP A 295 -3.93 -21.66 1.77
CA ASP A 295 -4.90 -21.00 0.87
C ASP A 295 -6.23 -21.75 0.77
N SER A 296 -6.33 -22.92 1.39
CA SER A 296 -7.45 -23.83 1.22
C SER A 296 -7.88 -24.50 2.52
N LEU A 297 -9.18 -24.67 2.70
CA LEU A 297 -9.82 -25.41 3.80
C LEU A 297 -10.74 -26.47 3.19
N THR A 298 -10.58 -27.71 3.62
CA THR A 298 -11.41 -28.84 3.17
C THR A 298 -12.27 -29.36 4.30
N ILE A 299 -13.53 -29.65 3.99
CA ILE A 299 -14.50 -30.24 4.90
C ILE A 299 -15.05 -31.49 4.23
N GLU A 300 -14.84 -32.63 4.87
CA GLU A 300 -15.26 -33.94 4.37
C GLU A 300 -15.83 -34.78 5.52
N PRO A 301 -16.78 -35.69 5.28
CA PRO A 301 -17.29 -36.57 6.33
C PRO A 301 -16.21 -37.59 6.77
N HIS A 302 -16.03 -37.80 8.07
CA HIS A 302 -14.99 -38.72 8.60
C HIS A 302 -15.28 -40.20 8.29
N THR A 303 -16.52 -40.52 7.93
CA THR A 303 -17.02 -41.86 7.58
C THR A 303 -18.15 -41.72 6.55
N ASN A 304 -18.79 -42.81 6.12
CA ASN A 304 -20.04 -42.79 5.34
C ASN A 304 -21.20 -42.21 6.17
N TYR A 305 -21.11 -40.93 6.53
CA TYR A 305 -22.14 -40.19 7.21
C TYR A 305 -23.22 -39.84 6.17
N PRO A 306 -24.46 -40.29 6.35
CA PRO A 306 -25.47 -40.26 5.28
C PRO A 306 -25.98 -38.85 4.95
N LYS A 307 -25.59 -37.83 5.72
CA LYS A 307 -26.04 -36.45 5.51
C LYS A 307 -24.93 -35.62 4.87
N GLY A 308 -25.26 -35.02 3.74
CA GLY A 308 -24.39 -34.05 3.07
C GLY A 308 -24.09 -32.83 3.94
N ILE A 309 -23.04 -32.10 3.56
CA ILE A 309 -22.63 -30.88 4.26
C ILE A 309 -23.64 -29.78 3.90
N ASN A 310 -24.17 -29.10 4.93
CA ASN A 310 -25.01 -27.93 4.70
C ASN A 310 -24.12 -26.68 4.55
N PRO A 311 -24.05 -26.04 3.37
CA PRO A 311 -23.23 -24.86 3.17
C PRO A 311 -23.72 -23.64 3.96
N THR A 312 -25.01 -23.55 4.29
CA THR A 312 -25.61 -22.32 4.85
C THR A 312 -24.89 -21.81 6.09
N LEU A 313 -24.46 -22.69 7.01
CA LEU A 313 -23.73 -22.27 8.21
C LEU A 313 -22.39 -21.61 7.86
N ILE A 314 -21.70 -22.15 6.86
CA ILE A 314 -20.40 -21.66 6.40
C ILE A 314 -20.57 -20.34 5.66
N LEU A 315 -21.56 -20.25 4.77
CA LEU A 315 -21.89 -19.02 4.04
C LEU A 315 -22.27 -17.89 5.00
N SER A 316 -23.14 -18.16 5.99
CA SER A 316 -23.52 -17.17 7.01
C SER A 316 -22.34 -16.75 7.89
N PHE A 317 -21.38 -17.63 8.17
CA PHE A 317 -20.17 -17.26 8.89
C PHE A 317 -19.30 -16.32 8.06
N ILE A 318 -19.15 -16.59 6.77
CA ILE A 318 -18.35 -15.76 5.84
C ILE A 318 -18.94 -14.34 5.74
N GLU A 319 -20.25 -14.22 5.59
CA GLU A 319 -20.89 -12.89 5.49
C GLU A 319 -20.99 -12.19 6.85
N GLY A 320 -21.46 -12.89 7.88
CA GLY A 320 -21.79 -12.27 9.17
C GLY A 320 -20.62 -12.09 10.13
N VAL A 321 -19.62 -12.97 10.08
CA VAL A 321 -18.46 -12.93 10.99
C VAL A 321 -17.23 -12.39 10.28
N LEU A 322 -16.92 -12.91 9.09
CA LEU A 322 -15.74 -12.44 8.33
C LEU A 322 -16.02 -11.14 7.56
N GLY A 323 -17.28 -10.76 7.38
CA GLY A 323 -17.67 -9.51 6.73
C GLY A 323 -17.41 -9.48 5.23
N TYR A 324 -17.27 -10.64 4.58
CA TYR A 324 -17.15 -10.68 3.12
C TYR A 324 -18.51 -10.46 2.46
N THR A 325 -18.49 -9.85 1.27
CA THR A 325 -19.69 -9.65 0.46
C THR A 325 -19.75 -10.68 -0.67
N MET A 326 -20.88 -11.36 -0.83
CA MET A 326 -21.10 -12.28 -1.96
C MET A 326 -21.11 -11.51 -3.29
N VAL A 327 -20.37 -12.03 -4.27
CA VAL A 327 -20.25 -11.46 -5.62
C VAL A 327 -20.91 -12.36 -6.66
N GLU A 328 -20.78 -13.69 -6.49
CA GLU A 328 -21.31 -14.67 -7.44
C GLU A 328 -21.82 -15.91 -6.71
N THR A 329 -22.88 -16.52 -7.25
CA THR A 329 -23.41 -17.80 -6.78
C THR A 329 -23.88 -18.65 -7.96
N SER A 330 -23.50 -19.93 -8.00
CA SER A 330 -23.92 -20.86 -9.04
C SER A 330 -23.86 -22.30 -8.55
N GLY A 331 -25.00 -23.00 -8.47
CA GLY A 331 -25.08 -24.48 -8.42
C GLY A 331 -24.19 -25.22 -7.41
N GLY A 332 -23.77 -24.61 -6.30
CA GLY A 332 -22.81 -25.17 -5.34
C GLY A 332 -21.46 -24.42 -5.27
N TYR A 333 -21.32 -23.32 -6.01
CA TYR A 333 -20.20 -22.41 -5.98
C TYR A 333 -20.65 -21.04 -5.46
N TRP A 334 -19.85 -20.45 -4.59
CA TRP A 334 -20.04 -19.08 -4.09
C TRP A 334 -18.72 -18.33 -4.11
N MET A 335 -18.72 -17.12 -4.64
CA MET A 335 -17.57 -16.23 -4.63
C MET A 335 -17.87 -15.01 -3.77
N TYR A 336 -16.90 -14.66 -2.94
CA TYR A 336 -16.96 -13.59 -1.98
C TYR A 336 -15.77 -12.66 -2.14
N ARG A 337 -15.99 -11.38 -1.83
CA ARG A 337 -14.96 -10.34 -1.86
C ARG A 337 -15.01 -9.52 -0.58
N SER A 338 -13.86 -9.31 0.05
CA SER A 338 -13.68 -8.31 1.10
C SER A 338 -12.84 -7.16 0.57
N THR A 339 -13.34 -5.94 0.69
CA THR A 339 -12.61 -4.71 0.32
C THR A 339 -11.84 -4.10 1.49
N SER A 340 -12.11 -4.56 2.71
CA SER A 340 -11.39 -4.15 3.91
C SER A 340 -10.12 -4.99 4.10
N LEU A 341 -9.09 -4.38 4.68
CA LEU A 341 -7.95 -5.12 5.20
C LEU A 341 -8.41 -5.83 6.48
N LEU A 342 -8.51 -7.15 6.41
CA LEU A 342 -8.79 -7.99 7.57
C LEU A 342 -7.46 -8.18 8.33
N LYS A 343 -7.48 -7.96 9.64
CA LYS A 343 -6.30 -8.06 10.50
C LYS A 343 -6.25 -9.39 11.22
#